data_AF-A0A8D2LRH8-F1
#
_entry.id   AF-A0A8D2LRH8-F1
#
_cell.length_a   1.000
_cell.length_b   1.000
_cell.length_c   1.000
_cell.angle_alpha   90.00
_cell.angle_beta   90.00
_cell.angle_gamma   90.00
#
_symmetry.space_group_name_H-M   'P 1'
#
loop_
_entity.id
_entity.type
_entity.pdbx_description
1 polymer ?
#
loop_
_entity_poly.entity_id
_entity_poly.type
_entity_poly.pdbx_seq_one_letter_code
_entity_poly.pdbx_strand_id
1 'polypeptide(L)'
;DAMLLVADRLEGPFNIESVMDPIDVKISEAIMNMQENSMHVTAKVFQGCGQPKPAPGLRTSRSAPDTFNTRFRPYNPEERPTTAAGTSLDRLVIDIQEKLKLSKKFWSTLPYAICKEESVTAGLSNEEDCWNGHTKAKYLPEIMNDGLTNQINNPEVDVDITRPDTYIRQQIMALRVMTNKLKNAYNGNDVNFQDTSDETSGSGSGSGCTDDICPTEFEFITTEAPLVDSDRREVDSSASRLSQSALPWLTIGLVLLLQRQCR
;
A
#
# COMPACT_ATOMS: atom_id res chain seq x y z
N ASP A 1 16.63 5.26 -0.20
CA ASP A 1 16.56 6.59 0.44
C ASP A 1 15.15 7.06 0.71
N ALA A 2 14.32 7.36 -0.29
CA ALA A 2 12.94 7.81 -0.04
C ALA A 2 12.10 6.81 0.78
N MET A 3 12.25 5.51 0.55
CA MET A 3 11.59 4.48 1.37
C MET A 3 12.04 4.50 2.85
N LEU A 4 13.32 4.81 3.13
CA LEU A 4 13.82 4.91 4.50
C LEU A 4 13.22 6.11 5.21
N LEU A 5 13.12 7.27 4.53
CA LEU A 5 12.48 8.45 5.09
C LEU A 5 11.00 8.21 5.45
N VAL A 6 10.28 7.49 4.59
CA VAL A 6 8.89 7.10 4.88
C VAL A 6 8.82 6.13 6.06
N ALA A 7 9.74 5.16 6.14
CA ALA A 7 9.83 4.23 7.26
C ALA A 7 10.10 4.95 8.59
N ASP A 8 11.01 5.91 8.63
CA ASP A 8 11.28 6.74 9.81
C ASP A 8 10.01 7.50 10.26
N ARG A 9 9.19 7.95 9.30
CA ARG A 9 7.93 8.64 9.59
C ARG A 9 6.87 7.68 10.17
N LEU A 10 6.85 6.42 9.74
CA LEU A 10 5.95 5.37 10.24
C LEU A 10 6.32 4.87 11.64
N GLU A 11 7.58 4.97 12.05
CA GLU A 11 8.01 4.70 13.43
C GLU A 11 7.61 5.83 14.40
N GLY A 12 7.42 7.04 13.87
CA GLY A 12 7.06 8.22 14.64
C GLY A 12 5.55 8.41 14.88
N PRO A 13 5.10 9.65 15.16
CA PRO A 13 3.69 9.97 15.47
C PRO A 13 2.74 9.82 14.27
N PHE A 14 3.26 9.49 13.09
CA PHE A 14 2.46 9.19 11.91
C PHE A 14 2.27 7.69 11.69
N ASN A 15 2.59 6.87 12.70
CA ASN A 15 2.22 5.46 12.71
C ASN A 15 0.70 5.34 12.60
N ILE A 16 0.20 4.56 11.64
CA ILE A 16 -1.22 4.36 11.42
C ILE A 16 -1.92 3.72 12.63
N GLU A 17 -1.24 2.83 13.37
CA GLU A 17 -1.77 2.21 14.60
C GLU A 17 -2.07 3.30 15.63
N SER A 18 -1.22 4.33 15.76
CA SER A 18 -1.44 5.42 16.73
C SER A 18 -2.69 6.27 16.46
N VAL A 19 -3.17 6.30 15.21
CA VAL A 19 -4.37 7.04 14.81
C VAL A 19 -5.60 6.13 14.80
N MET A 20 -5.42 4.87 14.38
CA MET A 20 -6.50 3.90 14.26
C MET A 20 -6.90 3.30 15.62
N ASP A 21 -5.95 3.07 16.52
CA ASP A 21 -6.20 2.46 17.82
C ASP A 21 -7.21 3.25 18.67
N PRO A 22 -7.13 4.59 18.81
CA PRO A 22 -8.08 5.37 19.62
C PRO A 22 -9.27 5.94 18.81
N ILE A 23 -9.59 5.38 17.64
CA ILE A 23 -10.62 5.96 16.76
C ILE A 23 -12.02 5.96 17.42
N ASP A 24 -12.32 4.95 18.23
CA ASP A 24 -13.56 4.82 19.00
C ASP A 24 -13.69 5.90 20.09
N VAL A 25 -12.58 6.22 20.76
CA VAL A 25 -12.50 7.31 21.74
C VAL A 25 -12.72 8.65 21.04
N LYS A 26 -12.11 8.87 19.86
CA LYS A 26 -12.29 10.09 19.08
C LYS A 26 -13.71 10.27 18.56
N ILE A 27 -14.37 9.20 18.13
CA ILE A 27 -15.79 9.23 17.77
C ILE A 27 -16.66 9.56 18.99
N SER A 28 -16.36 8.96 20.15
CA SER A 28 -17.08 9.23 21.39
C SER A 28 -16.92 10.69 21.83
N GLU A 29 -15.70 11.25 21.75
CA GLU A 29 -15.41 12.66 22.00
C GLU A 29 -16.22 13.58 21.07
N ALA A 30 -16.30 13.26 19.78
CA ALA A 30 -17.09 14.03 18.82
C ALA A 30 -18.59 13.98 19.13
N ILE A 31 -19.12 12.81 19.55
CA ILE A 31 -20.52 12.67 19.97
C ILE A 31 -20.79 13.50 21.23
N MET A 32 -19.93 13.40 22.24
CA MET A 32 -20.06 14.20 23.47
C MET A 32 -20.03 15.69 23.17
N ASN A 33 -19.08 16.15 22.34
CA ASN A 33 -18.98 17.54 21.92
C ASN A 33 -20.24 18.03 21.19
N MET A 34 -20.84 17.18 20.33
CA MET A 34 -22.10 17.49 19.66
C MET A 34 -23.28 17.52 20.63
N GLN A 35 -23.34 16.60 21.60
CA GLN A 35 -24.41 16.58 22.62
C GLN A 35 -24.36 17.84 23.49
N GLU A 36 -23.18 18.25 23.94
CA GLU A 36 -22.97 19.46 24.75
C GLU A 36 -23.31 20.74 23.99
N ASN A 37 -22.90 20.83 22.71
CA ASN A 37 -23.14 22.01 21.89
C ASN A 37 -24.44 21.96 21.06
N SER A 38 -25.24 20.91 21.21
CA SER A 38 -26.41 20.62 20.36
C SER A 38 -27.37 21.80 20.24
N MET A 39 -27.69 22.46 21.35
CA MET A 39 -28.60 23.60 21.39
C MET A 39 -28.01 24.83 20.69
N HIS A 40 -26.71 25.09 20.84
CA HIS A 40 -26.03 26.21 20.20
C HIS A 40 -25.93 26.03 18.69
N VAL A 41 -25.58 24.82 18.24
CA VAL A 41 -25.55 24.46 16.81
C VAL A 41 -26.96 24.57 16.23
N THR A 42 -27.97 24.00 16.89
CA THR A 42 -29.37 24.03 16.46
C THR A 42 -29.89 25.46 16.32
N ALA A 43 -29.60 26.35 17.30
CA ALA A 43 -30.00 27.75 17.24
C ALA A 43 -29.39 28.48 16.02
N LYS A 44 -28.10 28.29 15.75
CA LYS A 44 -27.45 28.88 14.56
C LYS A 44 -28.00 28.31 13.26
N VAL A 45 -28.28 27.01 13.21
CA VAL A 45 -28.89 26.36 12.04
C VAL A 45 -30.30 26.92 11.79
N PHE A 46 -31.12 27.09 12.82
CA PHE A 46 -32.47 27.66 12.65
C PHE A 46 -32.44 29.12 12.20
N GLN A 47 -31.44 29.89 12.64
CA GLN A 47 -31.25 31.26 12.20
C GLN A 47 -30.82 31.34 10.73
N GLY A 48 -29.93 30.45 10.27
CA GLY A 48 -29.39 30.46 8.90
C GLY A 48 -30.26 29.75 7.87
N CYS A 49 -30.86 28.61 8.24
CA CYS A 49 -31.62 27.73 7.35
C CYS A 49 -33.15 27.83 7.57
N GLY A 50 -33.60 28.53 8.61
CA GLY A 50 -35.00 28.59 9.02
C GLY A 50 -35.37 27.52 10.05
N GLN A 51 -36.45 27.77 10.79
CA GLN A 51 -36.98 26.79 11.74
C GLN A 51 -37.66 25.63 10.99
N PRO A 52 -37.31 24.37 11.29
CA PRO A 52 -37.98 23.22 10.70
C PRO A 52 -39.45 23.22 11.11
N LYS A 53 -40.35 22.99 10.14
CA LYS A 53 -41.76 22.78 10.45
C LYS A 53 -41.88 21.48 11.26
N PRO A 54 -42.50 21.50 12.46
CA PRO A 54 -42.73 20.27 13.20
C PRO A 54 -43.60 19.35 12.33
N ALA A 55 -43.12 18.11 12.11
CA ALA A 55 -43.87 17.12 11.36
C ALA A 55 -45.23 16.90 12.07
N PRO A 56 -46.36 16.91 11.34
CA PRO A 56 -47.66 16.66 11.94
C PRO A 56 -47.73 15.23 12.46
N GLY A 57 -47.62 15.08 13.78
CA GLY A 57 -48.23 13.99 14.52
C GLY A 57 -47.73 12.56 14.27
N LEU A 58 -46.45 12.29 14.02
CA LEU A 58 -45.90 10.96 14.29
C LEU A 58 -45.30 10.91 15.70
N ARG A 59 -46.14 10.48 16.65
CA ARG A 59 -45.70 10.04 17.97
C ARG A 59 -44.90 8.75 17.83
N THR A 60 -43.60 8.87 17.62
CA THR A 60 -42.63 7.90 18.13
C THR A 60 -41.48 8.71 18.71
N SER A 61 -41.68 9.14 19.95
CA SER A 61 -40.58 9.21 20.89
C SER A 61 -40.01 7.80 20.95
N ARG A 62 -38.98 7.50 20.18
CA ARG A 62 -38.10 6.39 20.55
C ARG A 62 -37.49 6.84 21.87
N SER A 63 -37.99 6.31 22.97
CA SER A 63 -37.26 6.33 24.23
C SER A 63 -35.83 5.96 23.91
N ALA A 64 -34.87 6.82 24.25
CA ALA A 64 -33.47 6.44 24.24
C ALA A 64 -33.40 5.10 24.99
N PRO A 65 -32.82 4.03 24.41
CA PRO A 65 -32.62 2.83 25.18
C PRO A 65 -31.67 3.21 26.32
N ASP A 66 -32.17 3.18 27.56
CA ASP A 66 -31.38 3.34 28.80
C ASP A 66 -30.32 2.23 28.98
N THR A 67 -30.29 1.27 28.07
CA THR A 67 -29.24 0.27 27.95
C THR A 67 -28.12 0.78 27.05
N PHE A 68 -27.27 1.64 27.61
CA PHE A 68 -25.87 1.68 27.19
C PHE A 68 -25.32 0.26 27.39
N ASN A 69 -25.22 -0.52 26.32
CA ASN A 69 -24.55 -1.80 26.36
C ASN A 69 -23.12 -1.54 26.84
N THR A 70 -22.79 -1.98 28.05
CA THR A 70 -21.46 -1.93 28.68
C THR A 70 -20.43 -2.82 27.97
N ARG A 71 -20.64 -3.10 26.68
CA ARG A 71 -19.73 -3.86 25.83
C ARG A 71 -18.53 -3.04 25.37
N PHE A 72 -18.51 -1.74 25.66
CA PHE A 72 -17.32 -0.92 25.55
C PHE A 72 -16.35 -1.31 26.67
N ARG A 73 -15.37 -2.13 26.31
CA ARG A 73 -14.19 -2.34 27.15
C ARG A 73 -13.50 -0.99 27.31
N PRO A 74 -13.08 -0.57 28.52
CA PRO A 74 -12.22 0.58 28.68
C PRO A 74 -11.01 0.42 27.77
N TYR A 75 -10.72 1.41 26.93
CA TYR A 75 -9.51 1.46 26.12
C TYR A 75 -8.32 1.34 27.06
N ASN A 76 -7.63 0.19 27.01
CA ASN A 76 -6.38 0.01 27.72
C ASN A 76 -5.25 0.38 26.75
N PRO A 77 -4.57 1.53 26.93
CA PRO A 77 -3.53 2.00 26.02
C PRO A 77 -2.34 1.03 25.88
N GLU A 78 -2.22 0.03 26.77
CA GLU A 78 -1.17 -0.99 26.71
C GLU A 78 -1.53 -2.25 25.92
N GLU A 79 -2.82 -2.49 25.61
CA GLU A 79 -3.23 -3.57 24.70
C GLU A 79 -3.07 -3.10 23.25
N ARG A 80 -1.82 -2.89 22.81
CA ARG A 80 -1.51 -2.84 21.37
C ARG A 80 -2.09 -4.10 20.74
N PRO A 81 -2.89 -4.01 19.67
CA PRO A 81 -3.41 -5.19 19.00
C PRO A 81 -2.24 -5.96 18.40
N THR A 82 -1.74 -6.94 19.15
CA THR A 82 -0.96 -8.02 18.56
C THR A 82 -1.93 -8.76 17.66
N THR A 83 -1.82 -8.52 16.35
CA THR A 83 -2.43 -9.41 15.36
C THR A 83 -2.05 -10.85 15.74
N ALA A 84 -2.91 -11.83 15.44
CA ALA A 84 -2.78 -13.23 15.88
C ALA A 84 -1.44 -13.92 15.50
N ALA A 85 -0.55 -13.25 14.77
CA ALA A 85 0.81 -13.66 14.42
C ALA A 85 1.94 -13.01 15.27
N GLY A 86 1.64 -12.09 16.20
CA GLY A 86 2.66 -11.47 17.09
C GLY A 86 3.60 -10.45 16.42
N THR A 87 3.28 -9.99 15.22
CA THR A 87 4.05 -8.97 14.48
C THR A 87 3.37 -7.60 14.62
N SER A 88 4.01 -6.66 15.31
CA SER A 88 3.61 -5.24 15.31
C SER A 88 4.13 -4.55 14.06
N LEU A 89 3.40 -3.53 13.56
CA LEU A 89 3.87 -2.72 12.43
C LEU A 89 5.27 -2.15 12.69
N ASP A 90 5.56 -1.74 13.92
CA ASP A 90 6.90 -1.30 14.36
C ASP A 90 8.01 -2.31 14.00
N ARG A 91 7.80 -3.60 14.30
CA ARG A 91 8.81 -4.65 14.01
C ARG A 91 9.00 -4.85 12.51
N LEU A 92 7.91 -4.80 11.74
CA LEU A 92 7.96 -4.94 10.28
C LEU A 92 8.68 -3.75 9.64
N VAL A 93 8.45 -2.54 10.13
CA VAL A 93 9.14 -1.31 9.67
C VAL A 93 10.63 -1.42 9.94
N ILE A 94 11.05 -1.87 11.13
CA ILE A 94 12.47 -2.08 11.47
C ILE A 94 13.12 -3.11 10.54
N ASP A 95 12.50 -4.29 10.36
CA ASP A 95 13.06 -5.33 9.47
C ASP A 95 13.19 -4.82 8.03
N ILE A 96 12.17 -4.13 7.50
CA ILE A 96 12.24 -3.52 6.17
C ILE A 96 13.36 -2.49 6.09
N GLN A 97 13.54 -1.62 7.10
CA GLN A 97 14.64 -0.66 7.11
C GLN A 97 16.01 -1.35 7.05
N GLU A 98 16.22 -2.43 7.81
CA GLU A 98 17.46 -3.20 7.79
C GLU A 98 17.71 -3.82 6.41
N LYS A 99 16.71 -4.46 5.81
CA LYS A 99 16.83 -5.04 4.46
C LYS A 99 17.08 -3.98 3.39
N LEU A 100 16.45 -2.81 3.50
CA LEU A 100 16.67 -1.69 2.57
C LEU A 100 18.08 -1.11 2.69
N LYS A 101 18.65 -1.04 3.90
CA LYS A 101 20.04 -0.59 4.11
C LYS A 101 21.03 -1.54 3.42
N LEU A 102 20.81 -2.85 3.51
CA LEU A 102 21.64 -3.86 2.85
C LEU A 102 21.53 -3.81 1.32
N SER A 103 20.32 -3.57 0.78
CA SER A 103 20.09 -3.56 -0.67
C SER A 103 20.49 -2.26 -1.38
N LYS A 104 20.82 -1.19 -0.64
CA LYS A 104 21.14 0.14 -1.21
C LYS A 104 22.24 0.11 -2.27
N LYS A 105 23.26 -0.75 -2.10
CA LYS A 105 24.40 -0.86 -3.02
C LYS A 105 24.33 -2.05 -3.97
N PHE A 106 23.19 -2.76 -4.00
CA PHE A 106 23.04 -4.03 -4.70
C PHE A 106 23.64 -4.04 -6.12
N TRP A 107 23.27 -3.08 -6.97
CA TRP A 107 23.73 -3.02 -8.36
C TRP A 107 25.23 -2.71 -8.51
N SER A 108 25.76 -1.76 -7.72
CA SER A 108 27.19 -1.44 -7.71
C SER A 108 28.06 -2.55 -7.11
N THR A 109 27.51 -3.33 -6.17
CA THR A 109 28.24 -4.41 -5.52
C THR A 109 28.17 -5.73 -6.28
N LEU A 110 27.30 -5.83 -7.29
CA LEU A 110 27.07 -7.07 -8.02
C LEU A 110 28.35 -7.65 -8.65
N PRO A 111 29.22 -6.87 -9.33
CA PRO A 111 30.47 -7.40 -9.87
C PRO A 111 31.36 -8.01 -8.78
N TYR A 112 31.50 -7.29 -7.66
CA TYR A 112 32.28 -7.78 -6.51
C TYR A 112 31.68 -9.03 -5.88
N ALA A 113 30.35 -9.13 -5.79
CA ALA A 113 29.67 -10.30 -5.24
C ALA A 113 29.89 -11.55 -6.09
N ILE A 114 29.90 -11.40 -7.43
CA ILE A 114 30.18 -12.49 -8.37
C ILE A 114 31.67 -12.86 -8.34
N CYS A 115 32.57 -11.86 -8.30
CA CYS A 115 34.02 -12.08 -8.33
C CYS A 115 34.64 -12.48 -6.98
N LYS A 116 33.90 -12.38 -5.87
CA LYS A 116 34.39 -12.71 -4.52
C LYS A 116 34.56 -14.21 -4.29
N GLU A 117 33.93 -15.06 -5.10
CA GLU A 117 34.12 -16.50 -4.97
C GLU A 117 35.60 -16.87 -5.25
N GLU A 118 36.19 -17.70 -4.38
CA GLU A 118 37.60 -18.13 -4.44
C GLU A 118 37.93 -18.89 -5.75
N SER A 119 36.90 -19.34 -6.47
CA SER A 119 37.00 -19.93 -7.80
C SER A 119 37.31 -18.92 -8.91
N VAL A 120 37.02 -17.62 -8.70
CA VAL A 120 37.10 -16.57 -9.73
C VAL A 120 38.29 -15.64 -9.52
N THR A 121 38.71 -15.42 -8.28
CA THR A 121 39.86 -14.57 -7.96
C THR A 121 40.92 -15.31 -7.18
N ALA A 122 42.19 -15.08 -7.51
CA ALA A 122 43.27 -15.40 -6.58
C ALA A 122 43.04 -14.53 -5.34
N GLY A 123 42.90 -15.14 -4.16
CA GLY A 123 42.71 -14.39 -2.92
C GLY A 123 43.77 -13.29 -2.75
N LEU A 124 43.46 -12.27 -1.95
CA LEU A 124 44.25 -11.03 -1.76
C LEU A 124 45.74 -11.24 -1.47
N SER A 125 46.15 -12.45 -1.04
CA SER A 125 47.52 -12.80 -0.72
C SER A 125 48.40 -13.15 -1.93
N ASN A 126 47.81 -13.47 -3.08
CA ASN A 126 48.52 -14.00 -4.27
C ASN A 126 48.25 -13.16 -5.53
N GLU A 127 48.27 -11.82 -5.42
CA GLU A 127 48.02 -10.90 -6.55
C GLU A 127 48.99 -11.08 -7.72
N GLU A 128 50.21 -11.57 -7.47
CA GLU A 128 51.21 -11.78 -8.52
C GLU A 128 51.01 -13.10 -9.27
N ASP A 129 50.17 -13.98 -8.72
CA ASP A 129 49.99 -15.36 -9.16
C ASP A 129 48.57 -15.61 -9.71
N CYS A 130 47.93 -14.56 -10.24
CA CYS A 130 46.62 -14.60 -10.87
C CYS A 130 46.71 -14.56 -12.42
N TRP A 131 45.67 -15.03 -13.11
CA TRP A 131 45.58 -14.91 -14.57
C TRP A 131 44.99 -13.54 -14.93
N ASN A 132 45.73 -12.74 -15.71
CA ASN A 132 45.33 -11.38 -16.08
C ASN A 132 44.75 -11.26 -17.50
N GLY A 133 44.44 -12.38 -18.17
CA GLY A 133 43.97 -12.40 -19.56
C GLY A 133 45.04 -12.84 -20.58
N HIS A 134 46.33 -12.69 -20.25
CA HIS A 134 47.45 -13.05 -21.14
C HIS A 134 48.46 -14.01 -20.49
N THR A 135 48.82 -13.76 -19.24
CA THR A 135 49.82 -14.54 -18.50
C THR A 135 49.45 -14.64 -17.03
N LYS A 136 50.18 -15.46 -16.29
CA LYS A 136 50.12 -15.49 -14.83
C LYS A 136 50.99 -14.35 -14.29
N ALA A 137 50.35 -13.23 -13.96
CA ALA A 137 50.98 -12.01 -13.47
C ALA A 137 49.91 -11.07 -12.90
N LYS A 138 50.34 -10.04 -12.19
CA LYS A 138 49.45 -9.00 -11.66
C LYS A 138 48.64 -8.31 -12.77
N TYR A 139 47.38 -8.04 -12.47
CA TYR A 139 46.52 -7.17 -13.29
C TYR A 139 46.86 -5.70 -13.00
N LEU A 140 47.27 -4.98 -14.04
CA LEU A 140 47.73 -3.59 -13.96
C LEU A 140 46.64 -2.53 -14.20
N PRO A 141 45.65 -2.75 -15.09
CA PRO A 141 44.63 -1.73 -15.33
C PRO A 141 43.79 -1.44 -14.08
N GLU A 142 43.36 -0.19 -13.93
CA GLU A 142 42.48 0.21 -12.84
C GLU A 142 41.05 -0.30 -13.05
N ILE A 143 40.32 -0.46 -11.95
CA ILE A 143 38.92 -0.88 -11.99
C ILE A 143 38.08 0.30 -12.51
N MET A 144 37.27 0.03 -13.53
CA MET A 144 36.35 1.03 -14.08
C MET A 144 35.24 1.40 -13.08
N ASN A 145 34.83 2.67 -13.08
CA ASN A 145 33.74 3.15 -12.23
C ASN A 145 32.37 2.59 -12.67
N ASP A 146 31.41 2.56 -11.74
CA ASP A 146 30.06 2.05 -11.96
C ASP A 146 29.31 2.83 -13.06
N GLY A 147 28.45 2.12 -13.81
CA GLY A 147 27.50 2.72 -14.76
C GLY A 147 28.02 2.80 -16.20
N LEU A 148 27.09 2.83 -17.16
CA LEU A 148 27.36 2.67 -18.59
C LEU A 148 28.35 3.70 -19.14
N THR A 149 28.23 4.97 -18.74
CA THR A 149 29.07 6.07 -19.25
C THR A 149 30.55 5.92 -18.89
N ASN A 150 30.84 5.24 -17.78
CA ASN A 150 32.20 5.04 -17.29
C ASN A 150 32.91 3.86 -17.97
N GLN A 151 32.20 3.11 -18.82
CA GLN A 151 32.74 1.93 -19.50
C GLN A 151 33.34 2.25 -20.89
N ILE A 152 33.32 3.51 -21.33
CA ILE A 152 33.88 3.92 -22.63
C ILE A 152 35.38 3.59 -22.77
N ASN A 153 36.12 3.61 -21.66
CA ASN A 153 37.56 3.32 -21.62
C ASN A 153 37.86 1.95 -20.96
N ASN A 154 36.88 1.04 -20.92
CA ASN A 154 37.10 -0.27 -20.32
C ASN A 154 38.12 -1.07 -21.16
N PRO A 155 39.26 -1.49 -20.58
CA PRO A 155 40.30 -2.20 -21.33
C PRO A 155 39.89 -3.62 -21.76
N GLU A 156 38.92 -4.23 -21.08
CA GLU A 156 38.56 -5.64 -21.28
C GLU A 156 37.39 -5.83 -22.27
N VAL A 157 36.51 -4.84 -22.38
CA VAL A 157 35.29 -4.94 -23.20
C VAL A 157 34.98 -3.59 -23.84
N ASP A 158 34.81 -3.60 -25.17
CA ASP A 158 34.29 -2.44 -25.90
C ASP A 158 32.77 -2.31 -25.69
N VAL A 159 32.34 -1.19 -25.12
CA VAL A 159 30.95 -0.95 -24.73
C VAL A 159 30.41 0.27 -25.48
N ASP A 160 29.37 0.04 -26.29
CA ASP A 160 28.65 1.12 -26.96
C ASP A 160 27.75 1.89 -25.98
N ILE A 161 28.27 3.00 -25.45
CA ILE A 161 27.55 3.87 -24.51
C ILE A 161 26.37 4.63 -25.14
N THR A 162 26.29 4.69 -26.47
CA THR A 162 25.28 5.49 -27.19
C THR A 162 23.94 4.78 -27.30
N ARG A 163 23.92 3.46 -27.10
CA ARG A 163 22.72 2.62 -27.17
C ARG A 163 22.43 1.97 -25.81
N PRO A 164 21.93 2.73 -24.82
CA PRO A 164 21.51 2.16 -23.55
C PRO A 164 20.31 1.23 -23.73
N ASP A 165 20.23 0.20 -22.89
CA ASP A 165 19.12 -0.75 -22.89
C ASP A 165 17.79 -0.04 -22.55
N THR A 166 16.79 -0.23 -23.43
CA THR A 166 15.47 0.42 -23.29
C THR A 166 14.67 -0.12 -22.12
N TYR A 167 14.79 -1.41 -21.81
CA TYR A 167 14.09 -2.03 -20.69
C TYR A 167 14.64 -1.54 -19.35
N ILE A 168 15.96 -1.47 -19.20
CA ILE A 168 16.61 -0.89 -18.01
C ILE A 168 16.18 0.58 -17.83
N ARG A 169 16.12 1.35 -18.93
CA ARG A 169 15.67 2.74 -18.87
C ARG A 169 14.20 2.87 -18.45
N GLN A 170 13.32 1.95 -18.86
CA GLN A 170 11.93 1.89 -18.37
C GLN A 170 11.88 1.62 -16.86
N GLN A 171 12.66 0.67 -16.36
CA GLN A 171 12.72 0.39 -14.92
C GLN A 171 13.25 1.59 -14.12
N ILE A 172 14.26 2.30 -14.63
CA ILE A 172 14.75 3.55 -14.02
C ILE A 172 13.63 4.59 -13.92
N MET A 173 12.82 4.75 -14.98
CA MET A 173 11.69 5.68 -14.96
C MET A 173 10.61 5.27 -13.96
N ALA A 174 10.27 3.99 -13.89
CA ALA A 174 9.33 3.47 -12.89
C ALA A 174 9.82 3.74 -11.47
N LEU A 175 11.11 3.49 -11.19
CA LEU A 175 11.73 3.78 -9.90
C LEU A 175 11.72 5.28 -9.57
N ARG A 176 11.91 6.17 -10.57
CA ARG A 176 11.80 7.63 -10.39
C ARG A 176 10.38 8.05 -10.02
N VAL A 177 9.37 7.52 -10.70
CA VAL A 177 7.96 7.79 -10.39
C VAL A 177 7.64 7.36 -8.97
N MET A 178 8.01 6.12 -8.60
CA MET A 178 7.81 5.61 -7.25
C MET A 178 8.56 6.42 -6.19
N THR A 179 9.78 6.87 -6.49
CA THR A 179 10.55 7.75 -5.59
C THR A 179 9.84 9.08 -5.36
N ASN A 180 9.24 9.68 -6.39
CA ASN A 180 8.46 10.91 -6.24
C ASN A 180 7.20 10.67 -5.42
N LYS A 181 6.49 9.56 -5.65
CA LYS A 181 5.34 9.15 -4.84
C LYS A 181 5.70 9.02 -3.35
N LEU A 182 6.82 8.36 -3.05
CA LEU A 182 7.33 8.24 -1.68
C LEU A 182 7.73 9.58 -1.06
N LYS A 183 8.32 10.49 -1.83
CA LYS A 183 8.63 11.86 -1.35
C LYS A 183 7.35 12.65 -1.04
N ASN A 184 6.31 12.52 -1.87
CA ASN A 184 5.02 13.15 -1.61
C ASN A 184 4.39 12.60 -0.33
N ALA A 185 4.36 11.26 -0.17
CA ALA A 185 3.90 10.61 1.05
C ALA A 185 4.68 11.11 2.28
N TYR A 186 6.01 11.20 2.16
CA TYR A 186 6.87 11.72 3.22
C TYR A 186 6.58 13.18 3.56
N ASN A 187 6.10 14.00 2.63
CA ASN A 187 5.72 15.39 2.90
C ASN A 187 4.27 15.54 3.37
N GLY A 188 3.47 14.47 3.34
CA GLY A 188 2.02 14.53 3.58
C GLY A 188 1.22 15.10 2.40
N ASN A 189 1.82 15.17 1.21
CA ASN A 189 1.12 15.50 -0.02
C ASN A 189 0.42 14.25 -0.54
N ASP A 190 -0.71 14.43 -1.20
CA ASP A 190 -1.37 13.29 -1.83
C ASP A 190 -0.47 12.66 -2.91
N VAL A 191 -0.37 11.35 -2.84
CA VAL A 191 0.42 10.50 -3.73
C VAL A 191 -0.37 10.20 -5.01
N ASN A 192 -1.69 10.37 -4.97
CA ASN A 192 -2.61 10.03 -6.03
C ASN A 192 -3.77 11.05 -6.11
N PHE A 193 -3.47 12.34 -6.31
CA PHE A 193 -4.50 13.34 -6.64
C PHE A 193 -4.59 13.55 -8.16
N GLN A 194 -5.53 12.83 -8.79
CA GLN A 194 -6.32 13.27 -9.94
C GLN A 194 -7.28 12.14 -10.33
N ASP A 195 -8.48 12.52 -10.77
CA ASP A 195 -9.36 11.75 -11.65
C ASP A 195 -8.57 11.04 -12.77
N THR A 196 -8.00 9.86 -12.50
CA THR A 196 -7.59 8.90 -13.53
C THR A 196 -8.83 8.17 -14.06
N SER A 197 -9.84 8.94 -14.48
CA SER A 197 -10.83 8.49 -15.45
C SER A 197 -10.33 8.67 -16.89
N ASP A 198 -9.28 9.46 -17.14
CA ASP A 198 -8.86 9.78 -18.50
C ASP A 198 -7.44 9.32 -18.80
N GLU A 199 -7.28 8.00 -18.88
CA GLU A 199 -6.25 7.42 -19.74
C GLU A 199 -6.54 7.86 -21.19
N THR A 200 -5.60 8.64 -21.71
CA THR A 200 -5.62 9.31 -23.01
C THR A 200 -5.96 8.38 -24.20
N SER A 201 -7.05 8.67 -24.92
CA SER A 201 -7.16 8.75 -26.40
C SER A 201 -8.49 8.24 -26.97
N GLY A 202 -9.34 9.19 -27.36
CA GLY A 202 -10.50 8.93 -28.20
C GLY A 202 -11.30 10.21 -28.50
N SER A 203 -10.69 11.16 -29.20
CA SER A 203 -11.43 12.28 -29.81
C SER A 203 -12.53 11.74 -30.72
N GLY A 204 -13.79 11.98 -30.35
CA GLY A 204 -14.96 11.68 -31.15
C GLY A 204 -15.94 12.84 -31.06
N SER A 205 -15.65 13.94 -31.77
CA SER A 205 -16.65 14.97 -32.06
C SER A 205 -17.74 14.36 -32.94
N GLY A 206 -18.93 14.21 -32.38
CA GLY A 206 -20.14 13.80 -33.09
C GLY A 206 -21.26 14.79 -32.80
N SER A 207 -21.15 16.02 -33.30
CA SER A 207 -22.28 16.93 -33.39
C SER A 207 -23.26 16.38 -34.43
N GLY A 208 -24.36 15.81 -33.95
CA GLY A 208 -25.43 15.25 -34.77
C GLY A 208 -26.77 15.41 -34.08
N CYS A 209 -27.11 16.63 -33.66
CA CYS A 209 -28.49 16.99 -33.41
C CYS A 209 -29.17 17.12 -34.78
N THR A 210 -29.99 16.13 -35.11
CA THR A 210 -31.03 16.27 -36.14
C THR A 210 -32.33 16.60 -35.42
N ASP A 211 -33.10 17.44 -36.09
CA ASP A 211 -34.13 18.29 -35.54
C ASP A 211 -35.26 17.60 -34.79
N ASP A 212 -35.87 18.45 -33.94
CA ASP A 212 -37.21 18.41 -33.37
C ASP A 212 -37.50 17.48 -32.18
N ILE A 213 -37.93 18.14 -31.10
CA ILE A 213 -38.61 17.64 -29.89
C ILE A 213 -37.68 17.23 -28.74
N CYS A 214 -37.45 18.17 -27.80
CA CYS A 214 -37.77 17.97 -26.39
C CYS A 214 -37.92 19.33 -25.66
N PRO A 215 -38.98 19.55 -24.85
CA PRO A 215 -39.29 20.86 -24.28
C PRO A 215 -38.45 21.17 -23.03
N THR A 216 -38.19 22.46 -22.84
CA THR A 216 -37.76 23.04 -21.56
C THR A 216 -38.88 22.95 -20.54
N GLU A 217 -38.81 21.98 -19.62
CA GLU A 217 -39.52 22.07 -18.34
C GLU A 217 -38.60 21.63 -17.19
N PHE A 218 -38.36 22.57 -16.28
CA PHE A 218 -37.72 22.35 -14.99
C PHE A 218 -38.73 21.63 -14.09
N GLU A 219 -38.57 20.31 -13.91
CA GLU A 219 -39.31 19.56 -12.90
C GLU A 219 -38.48 19.49 -11.62
N PHE A 220 -38.97 20.15 -10.56
CA PHE A 220 -38.37 20.14 -9.23
C PHE A 220 -38.69 18.79 -8.56
N ILE A 221 -37.80 17.81 -8.71
CA ILE A 221 -37.95 16.52 -8.01
C ILE A 221 -37.65 16.75 -6.53
N THR A 222 -38.70 16.84 -5.73
CA THR A 222 -38.62 16.66 -4.28
C THR A 222 -38.37 15.17 -4.02
N THR A 223 -37.21 14.83 -3.46
CA THR A 223 -36.91 13.45 -3.05
C THR A 223 -37.80 13.09 -1.87
N GLU A 224 -38.87 12.34 -2.13
CA GLU A 224 -39.64 11.68 -1.08
C GLU A 224 -38.85 10.45 -0.62
N ALA A 225 -38.60 10.36 0.70
CA ALA A 225 -37.86 9.25 1.29
C ALA A 225 -38.70 7.95 1.19
N PRO A 226 -38.09 6.78 0.90
CA PRO A 226 -38.83 5.53 0.80
C PRO A 226 -39.48 5.17 2.13
N LEU A 227 -40.74 4.71 2.09
CA LEU A 227 -41.38 4.04 3.20
C LEU A 227 -40.59 2.76 3.51
N VAL A 228 -40.02 2.71 4.72
CA VAL A 228 -39.36 1.53 5.27
C VAL A 228 -40.43 0.48 5.55
N ASP A 229 -40.54 -0.52 4.66
CA ASP A 229 -41.30 -1.73 4.93
C ASP A 229 -40.56 -2.56 5.98
N SER A 230 -41.23 -2.83 7.08
CA SER A 230 -40.70 -3.61 8.19
C SER A 230 -41.01 -5.08 7.96
N ASP A 231 -40.23 -5.76 7.13
CA ASP A 231 -40.25 -7.22 7.11
C ASP A 231 -38.88 -7.77 7.51
N ARG A 232 -38.82 -8.15 8.79
CA ARG A 232 -37.73 -8.90 9.41
C ARG A 232 -37.67 -10.29 8.77
N ARG A 233 -36.55 -10.62 8.12
CA ARG A 233 -36.12 -12.01 8.01
C ARG A 233 -34.73 -12.15 8.62
N GLU A 234 -34.69 -12.83 9.77
CA GLU A 234 -33.49 -13.43 10.32
C GLU A 234 -32.91 -14.37 9.27
N VAL A 235 -31.65 -14.13 8.87
CA VAL A 235 -30.87 -15.10 8.10
C VAL A 235 -29.97 -15.81 9.10
N ASP A 236 -30.37 -17.03 9.46
CA ASP A 236 -29.54 -17.93 10.25
C ASP A 236 -28.23 -18.24 9.53
N SER A 237 -27.12 -17.97 10.21
CA SER A 237 -25.80 -18.47 9.85
C SER A 237 -25.74 -19.97 10.13
N SER A 238 -25.57 -20.79 9.10
CA SER A 238 -25.20 -22.19 9.25
C SER A 238 -23.75 -22.41 8.81
N ALA A 239 -22.84 -22.32 9.79
CA ALA A 239 -21.53 -22.92 9.69
C ALA A 239 -21.67 -24.45 9.76
N SER A 240 -21.25 -25.15 8.70
CA SER A 240 -20.60 -26.48 8.70
C SER A 240 -20.93 -27.26 7.41
N ARG A 241 -20.01 -27.20 6.44
CA ARG A 241 -19.84 -28.30 5.49
C ARG A 241 -18.38 -28.73 5.51
N LEU A 242 -18.18 -29.90 6.12
CA LEU A 242 -16.92 -30.64 6.17
C LEU A 242 -16.54 -31.04 4.73
N SER A 243 -15.63 -30.31 4.09
CA SER A 243 -15.11 -30.67 2.77
C SER A 243 -14.05 -31.75 2.92
N GLN A 244 -14.33 -32.93 2.37
CA GLN A 244 -13.40 -34.04 2.19
C GLN A 244 -12.22 -33.62 1.29
N SER A 245 -11.03 -33.47 1.87
CA SER A 245 -9.81 -33.15 1.11
C SER A 245 -8.55 -33.88 1.62
N ALA A 246 -8.70 -35.07 2.18
CA ALA A 246 -7.58 -35.89 2.68
C ALA A 246 -7.00 -36.89 1.65
N LEU A 247 -7.58 -37.00 0.46
CA LEU A 247 -7.12 -37.94 -0.58
C LEU A 247 -5.80 -37.56 -1.30
N PRO A 248 -5.41 -36.28 -1.52
CA PRO A 248 -4.20 -35.98 -2.28
C PRO A 248 -2.90 -36.11 -1.45
N TRP A 249 -3.00 -36.16 -0.12
CA TRP A 249 -1.85 -36.27 0.78
C TRP A 249 -1.30 -37.70 0.86
N LEU A 250 -2.18 -38.71 0.76
CA LEU A 250 -1.80 -40.12 0.74
C LEU A 250 -1.05 -40.51 -0.54
N THR A 251 -1.37 -39.89 -1.68
CA THR A 251 -0.70 -40.17 -2.96
C THR A 251 0.73 -39.59 -3.01
N ILE A 252 0.99 -38.46 -2.34
CA ILE A 252 2.33 -37.84 -2.31
C ILE A 252 3.28 -38.65 -1.41
N GLY A 253 2.79 -39.19 -0.29
CA GLY A 253 3.59 -40.03 0.61
C GLY A 253 4.09 -41.32 -0.05
N LEU A 254 3.26 -41.95 -0.90
CA LEU A 254 3.62 -43.17 -1.63
C LEU A 254 4.69 -42.94 -2.70
N VAL A 255 4.66 -41.78 -3.38
CA VAL A 255 5.66 -41.41 -4.39
C VAL A 255 7.03 -41.16 -3.74
N LEU A 256 7.07 -40.51 -2.57
CA LEU A 256 8.31 -40.25 -1.83
C LEU A 256 8.93 -41.53 -1.25
N LEU A 257 8.11 -42.51 -0.86
CA LEU A 257 8.60 -43.82 -0.42
C LEU A 257 9.16 -44.64 -1.58
N LEU A 258 8.54 -44.59 -2.77
CA LEU A 258 9.07 -45.24 -3.97
C LEU A 258 10.38 -44.61 -4.47
N GLN A 259 10.55 -43.29 -4.35
CA GLN A 259 11.80 -42.61 -4.70
C GLN A 259 12.97 -42.96 -3.77
N ARG A 260 12.70 -43.29 -2.50
CA ARG A 260 13.76 -43.73 -1.56
C ARG A 260 14.23 -45.16 -1.78
N GLN A 261 13.42 -46.01 -2.41
CA GLN A 261 13.78 -47.42 -2.66
C GLN A 261 14.59 -47.60 -3.97
N CYS A 262 14.69 -46.58 -4.82
CA CYS A 262 15.41 -46.62 -6.10
C CYS A 262 16.70 -45.78 -6.12
N ARG A 263 17.32 -45.54 -4.95
CA ARG A 263 18.65 -44.95 -4.85
C ARG A 263 19.61 -45.86 -4.10
#